data_AF-A0A1Y2HF25-F1
#
_entry.id   AF-A0A1Y2HF25-F1
#
_cell.length_a   1.000
_cell.length_b   1.000
_cell.length_c   1.000
_cell.angle_alpha   90.00
_cell.angle_beta   90.00
_cell.angle_gamma   90.00
#
_symmetry.space_group_name_H-M   'P 1'
#
loop_
_entity.id
_entity.type
_entity.pdbx_description
1 polymer ?
#
loop_
_entity_poly.entity_id
_entity_poly.type
_entity_poly.pdbx_seq_one_letter_code
_entity_poly.pdbx_strand_id
1 'polypeptide(L)'
;ITAGSVVSSMFRLKDLDGEDGAFFVFNDVSVRTEGVFRLCFTLYEVTGLRVRRLLTTYSGDFTIFAPKRFPGLEESTALTRSFADQGLKIRARR
;
A
#
# COMPACT_ATOMS: atom_id res chain seq x y z
N ILE A 1 -3.86 -14.97 -6.32
CA ILE A 1 -3.40 -15.17 -4.92
C ILE A 1 -2.34 -14.11 -4.65
N THR A 2 -2.55 -13.26 -3.64
CA THR A 2 -1.59 -12.24 -3.21
C THR A 2 -0.46 -12.87 -2.39
N ALA A 3 0.73 -12.28 -2.41
CA ALA A 3 1.87 -12.66 -1.57
C ALA A 3 2.62 -11.43 -1.06
N GLY A 4 3.33 -11.56 0.06
CA GLY A 4 4.02 -10.46 0.75
C GLY A 4 3.29 -10.05 2.02
N SER A 5 3.51 -8.81 2.47
CA SER A 5 2.83 -8.22 3.63
C SER A 5 1.44 -7.68 3.26
N VAL A 6 0.41 -8.46 3.59
CA VAL A 6 -1.01 -8.11 3.34
C VAL A 6 -1.68 -7.39 4.51
N VAL A 7 -0.93 -7.11 5.57
CA VAL A 7 -1.38 -6.36 6.75
C VAL A 7 -0.47 -5.15 6.94
N SER A 8 -1.04 -4.03 7.35
CA SER A 8 -0.31 -2.81 7.67
C SER A 8 -0.87 -2.20 8.96
N SER A 9 0.02 -1.73 9.83
CA SER A 9 -0.35 -0.91 10.98
C SER A 9 -0.52 0.55 10.56
N MET A 10 -1.16 1.34 11.41
CA MET A 10 -1.28 2.78 11.20
C MET A 10 0.06 3.47 11.49
N PHE A 11 0.50 4.31 10.56
CA PHE A 11 1.64 5.21 10.70
C PHE A 11 1.13 6.64 10.80
N ARG A 12 1.66 7.40 11.76
CA ARG A 12 1.46 8.86 11.81
C ARG A 12 2.58 9.49 10.99
N LEU A 13 2.21 10.12 9.89
CA LEU A 13 3.12 10.75 8.94
C LEU A 13 2.52 12.09 8.51
N LYS A 14 3.36 13.00 8.05
CA LYS A 14 2.95 14.23 7.40
C LYS A 14 2.64 13.99 5.94
N ASP A 15 1.50 14.48 5.47
CA ASP A 15 1.16 14.49 4.05
C ASP A 15 1.97 15.58 3.31
N LEU A 16 1.75 15.71 2.00
CA LEU A 16 2.44 16.66 1.13
C LEU A 16 2.09 18.13 1.41
N ASP A 17 0.98 18.39 2.09
CA ASP A 17 0.59 19.71 2.58
C ASP A 17 1.24 20.06 3.93
N GLY A 18 1.95 19.10 4.55
CA GLY A 18 2.63 19.26 5.83
C GLY A 18 1.79 18.90 7.05
N GLU A 19 0.52 18.53 6.86
CA GLU A 19 -0.40 18.17 7.94
C GLU A 19 -0.22 16.71 8.38
N ASP A 20 -0.38 16.45 9.68
CA ASP A 20 -0.28 15.10 10.23
C ASP A 20 -1.51 14.25 9.85
N GLY A 21 -1.26 13.07 9.31
CA GLY A 21 -2.29 12.10 8.92
C GLY A 21 -2.02 10.69 9.44
N ALA A 22 -3.05 9.85 9.36
CA ALA A 22 -2.99 8.42 9.70
C ALA A 22 -2.98 7.59 8.43
N PHE A 23 -1.84 6.98 8.12
CA PHE A 23 -1.61 6.26 6.87
C PHE A 23 -1.40 4.76 7.11
N PHE A 24 -1.93 3.95 6.20
CA PHE A 24 -1.67 2.50 6.13
C PHE A 24 -0.95 2.22 4.82
N VAL A 25 0.31 1.78 4.91
CA VAL A 25 1.18 1.65 3.73
C VAL A 25 1.44 0.18 3.43
N PHE A 26 1.24 -0.21 2.18
CA PHE A 26 1.43 -1.58 1.68
C PHE A 26 2.53 -1.56 0.61
N ASN A 27 3.78 -1.66 1.05
CA ASN A 27 4.96 -1.56 0.20
C ASN A 27 5.51 -2.91 -0.28
N ASP A 28 4.93 -4.01 0.18
CA ASP A 28 5.35 -5.38 -0.14
C ASP A 28 4.12 -6.24 -0.46
N VAL A 29 3.46 -5.92 -1.56
CA VAL A 29 2.33 -6.72 -2.08
C VAL A 29 2.63 -7.13 -3.51
N SER A 30 2.46 -8.42 -3.79
CA SER A 30 2.66 -8.99 -5.11
C SER A 30 1.48 -9.87 -5.52
N VAL A 31 1.22 -9.92 -6.83
CA VAL A 31 0.24 -10.80 -7.46
C VAL A 31 0.97 -11.58 -8.55
N ARG A 32 0.80 -12.91 -8.56
CA ARG A 32 1.60 -13.83 -9.40
C ARG A 32 0.89 -14.27 -10.68
N THR A 33 -0.35 -13.86 -10.86
CA THR A 33 -1.19 -14.28 -12.00
C THR A 33 -1.52 -13.07 -12.84
N GLU A 34 -1.37 -13.20 -14.15
CA GLU A 34 -1.74 -12.14 -15.10
C GLU A 34 -3.24 -11.83 -15.04
N GLY A 35 -3.60 -10.57 -15.24
CA GLY A 35 -4.98 -10.11 -15.22
C GLY A 35 -5.14 -8.69 -14.70
N VAL A 36 -6.40 -8.25 -14.64
CA VAL A 36 -6.79 -6.95 -14.07
C VAL A 36 -7.42 -7.21 -12.71
N PHE A 37 -6.94 -6.50 -11.69
CA PHE A 37 -7.34 -6.71 -10.30
C PHE A 37 -7.61 -5.39 -9.59
N ARG A 38 -8.27 -5.50 -8.44
CA ARG A 38 -8.40 -4.44 -7.44
C ARG A 38 -7.97 -4.98 -6.09
N LEU A 39 -7.34 -4.15 -5.28
CA LEU A 39 -7.05 -4.47 -3.88
C LEU A 39 -8.27 -4.11 -3.05
N CYS A 40 -8.65 -5.01 -2.14
CA CYS A 40 -9.67 -4.79 -1.13
C CYS A 40 -8.96 -4.48 0.19
N PHE A 41 -9.13 -3.28 0.71
CA PHE A 41 -8.59 -2.86 2.00
C PHE A 41 -9.70 -2.92 3.04
N THR A 42 -9.45 -3.61 4.14
CA THR A 42 -10.40 -3.69 5.25
C THR A 42 -9.74 -3.20 6.53
N LEU A 43 -10.32 -2.16 7.14
CA LEU A 43 -9.84 -1.63 8.41
C LEU A 43 -10.38 -2.46 9.56
N TYR A 44 -9.46 -2.86 10.43
CA TYR A 44 -9.77 -3.53 11.69
C TYR A 44 -9.31 -2.68 12.86
N GLU A 45 -10.14 -2.63 13.89
CA GLU A 45 -9.79 -2.11 15.20
C GLU A 45 -9.54 -3.28 16.14
N VAL A 46 -8.44 -3.20 16.89
CA VAL A 46 -8.06 -4.22 17.86
C VAL A 46 -8.09 -3.58 19.25
N THR A 47 -8.88 -4.15 20.16
CA THR A 47 -9.01 -3.68 21.54
C THR A 47 -8.89 -4.88 22.49
N GLY A 48 -7.73 -5.01 23.13
CA GLY A 48 -7.38 -6.21 23.90
C GLY A 48 -7.40 -7.45 23.01
N LEU A 49 -8.25 -8.43 23.34
CA LEU A 49 -8.43 -9.66 22.56
C LEU A 49 -9.55 -9.56 21.50
N ARG A 50 -10.23 -8.41 21.41
CA ARG A 50 -11.33 -8.21 20.46
C ARG A 50 -10.82 -7.58 19.16
N VAL A 51 -11.23 -8.14 18.04
CA VAL A 51 -11.00 -7.58 16.70
C VAL A 51 -12.34 -7.22 16.07
N ARG A 52 -12.49 -5.97 15.61
CA ARG A 52 -13.71 -5.47 14.96
C ARG A 52 -13.39 -4.95 13.58
N ARG A 53 -14.11 -5.44 12.57
CA ARG A 53 -14.08 -4.85 11.22
C ARG A 53 -14.85 -3.53 11.23
N LEU A 54 -14.23 -2.46 10.78
CA LEU A 54 -14.83 -1.13 10.74
C LEU A 54 -15.36 -0.78 9.35
N LEU A 55 -14.48 -0.81 8.34
CA LEU A 55 -14.81 -0.42 6.98
C LEU A 55 -14.03 -1.23 5.95
N THR A 56 -14.52 -1.21 4.71
CA THR A 56 -13.89 -1.84 3.56
C THR A 56 -13.93 -0.86 2.39
N THR A 57 -12.83 -0.77 1.65
CA THR A 57 -12.74 0.02 0.42
C THR A 57 -11.89 -0.72 -0.63
N TYR A 58 -11.94 -0.27 -1.88
CA TYR A 58 -11.24 -0.88 -3.00
C TYR A 58 -10.33 0.13 -3.69
N SER A 59 -9.16 -0.31 -4.15
CA SER A 59 -8.31 0.49 -5.04
C SER A 59 -8.99 0.74 -6.38
N GLY A 60 -8.38 1.57 -7.22
CA GLY A 60 -8.61 1.51 -8.67
C GLY A 60 -8.10 0.19 -9.27
N ASP A 61 -8.41 -0.03 -10.55
CA ASP A 61 -7.95 -1.19 -11.30
C ASP A 61 -6.44 -1.11 -11.56
N PHE A 62 -5.76 -2.25 -11.51
CA PHE A 62 -4.36 -2.38 -11.93
C PHE A 62 -4.13 -3.68 -12.67
N THR A 63 -3.14 -3.66 -13.57
CA THR A 63 -2.85 -4.79 -14.46
C THR A 63 -1.57 -5.50 -14.03
N ILE A 64 -1.66 -6.82 -13.91
CA ILE A 64 -0.50 -7.70 -13.79
C ILE A 64 -0.14 -8.22 -15.18
N PHE A 65 1.02 -7.79 -15.66
CA PHE A 65 1.52 -8.09 -16.99
C PHE A 65 2.34 -9.38 -17.01
N ALA A 66 2.31 -10.08 -18.14
CA ALA A 66 3.35 -11.03 -18.51
C ALA A 66 4.73 -10.37 -18.47
N PRO A 67 5.82 -11.10 -18.15
CA PRO A 67 7.17 -10.54 -18.16
C PRO A 67 7.54 -9.82 -19.47
N LYS A 68 7.09 -10.35 -20.62
CA LYS A 68 7.34 -9.75 -21.95
C LYS A 68 6.56 -8.46 -22.23
N ARG A 69 5.45 -8.22 -21.51
CA ARG A 69 4.57 -7.07 -21.68
C ARG A 69 4.69 -6.06 -20.53
N PHE A 70 5.60 -6.33 -19.60
CA PHE A 70 5.77 -5.50 -18.42
C PHE A 70 6.35 -4.14 -18.83
N PRO A 71 5.65 -3.02 -18.59
CA PRO A 71 6.09 -1.70 -19.04
C PRO A 71 7.30 -1.15 -18.27
N GLY A 72 7.80 -1.91 -17.29
CA GLY A 72 8.79 -1.44 -16.34
C GLY A 72 8.13 -0.96 -15.05
N LEU A 73 8.97 -0.47 -14.14
CA LEU A 73 8.52 0.04 -12.85
C LEU A 73 8.51 1.56 -12.91
N GLU A 74 7.45 2.17 -12.41
CA GLU A 74 7.37 3.62 -12.29
C GLU A 74 8.35 4.16 -11.24
N GLU A 75 8.74 5.41 -11.41
CA GLU A 75 9.46 6.17 -10.38
C GLU A 75 8.59 6.30 -9.12
N SER A 76 9.23 6.49 -7.97
CA SER A 76 8.46 6.76 -6.76
C SER A 76 7.67 8.06 -6.89
N THR A 77 6.46 8.11 -6.36
CA THR A 77 5.68 9.36 -6.28
C THR A 77 6.28 10.31 -5.25
N ALA A 78 5.86 11.57 -5.26
CA ALA A 78 6.26 12.54 -4.24
C ALA A 78 5.89 12.05 -2.82
N LEU A 79 4.71 11.43 -2.68
CA LEU A 79 4.22 10.88 -1.41
C LEU A 79 5.12 9.72 -0.93
N THR A 80 5.49 8.79 -1.82
CA THR A 80 6.41 7.69 -1.51
C THR A 80 7.77 8.21 -1.05
N ARG A 81 8.31 9.26 -1.68
CA ARG A 81 9.57 9.86 -1.23
C ARG A 81 9.43 10.54 0.13
N SER A 82 8.40 11.37 0.31
CA SER A 82 8.12 12.05 1.59
C SER A 82 8.02 11.06 2.74
N PHE A 83 7.29 9.95 2.57
CA PHE A 83 7.15 8.93 3.61
C PHE A 83 8.48 8.21 3.90
N ALA A 84 9.32 7.99 2.89
CA ALA A 84 10.65 7.42 3.09
C ALA A 84 11.56 8.37 3.89
N ASP A 85 11.52 9.66 3.58
CA ASP A 85 12.28 10.70 4.29
C ASP A 85 11.83 10.86 5.76
N GLN A 86 10.56 10.54 6.04
CA GLN A 86 10.00 10.46 7.40
C GLN A 86 10.36 9.15 8.14
N GLY A 87 11.20 8.29 7.57
CA GLY A 87 11.72 7.08 8.20
C GLY A 87 10.88 5.82 7.95
N LEU A 88 9.82 5.90 7.13
CA LEU A 88 9.09 4.70 6.74
C LEU A 88 9.97 3.81 5.85
N LYS A 89 10.11 2.53 6.19
CA LYS A 89 10.98 1.57 5.48
C LYS A 89 10.38 1.12 4.14
N ILE A 90 10.27 2.05 3.20
CA ILE A 90 9.80 1.82 1.84
C ILE A 90 10.92 2.03 0.83
N ARG A 91 10.90 1.27 -0.27
CA ARG A 91 11.91 1.40 -1.32
C ARG A 91 11.59 2.61 -2.19
N ALA A 92 12.18 3.76 -1.89
CA ALA A 92 12.15 4.90 -2.80
C ALA A 92 13.12 4.68 -3.97
N ARG A 93 12.61 4.84 -5.19
CA ARG A 93 13.39 4.82 -6.43
C ARG A 93 13.46 6.23 -6.99
N ARG A 94 14.67 6.64 -7.33
CA ARG A 94 14.95 7.90 -8.03
C ARG A 94 14.89 7.67 -9.52
#